data_AF-A0A924C784-F1
#
_entry.id   AF-A0A924C784-F1
#
_cell.length_a   1.000
_cell.length_b   1.000
_cell.length_c   1.000
_cell.angle_alpha   90.00
_cell.angle_beta   90.00
_cell.angle_gamma   90.00
#
_symmetry.space_group_name_H-M   'P 1'
#
loop_
_entity.id
_entity.type
_entity.pdbx_description
1 polymer ?
#
loop_
_entity_poly.entity_id
_entity_poly.type
_entity_poly.pdbx_seq_one_letter_code
_entity_poly.pdbx_strand_id
1 'polypeptide(L)'
;ITRHPMMWSFAIWGLVHIVLSGDSRTIVLASGIVTMALFGAAMQDGKKRKQNMGYGDHIAATGFMLFGAQFRGRAKWREAVPGLAATLGGLALWAVLLWAHPLVIGVPALPA
;
A
#
# COMPACT_ATOMS: atom_id res chain seq x y z
N ILE A 1 -1.11 -10.40 0.45
CA ILE A 1 -2.19 -9.48 0.02
C ILE A 1 -1.97 -8.99 -1.41
N THR A 2 -0.91 -8.23 -1.71
CA THR A 2 -0.48 -7.85 -3.07
C THR A 2 1.05 -7.79 -3.09
N ARG A 3 1.69 -7.92 -4.26
CA ARG A 3 3.14 -7.70 -4.41
C ARG A 3 3.55 -6.23 -4.49
N HIS A 4 2.59 -5.32 -4.68
CA HIS A 4 2.83 -3.87 -4.73
C HIS A 4 2.05 -3.15 -3.62
N PRO A 5 2.32 -3.45 -2.32
CA PRO A 5 1.52 -2.91 -1.22
C PRO A 5 1.56 -1.38 -1.18
N MET A 6 2.73 -0.76 -1.37
CA MET A 6 2.88 0.69 -1.39
C MET A 6 2.11 1.35 -2.55
N MET A 7 2.17 0.78 -3.76
CA MET A 7 1.47 1.36 -4.91
C MET A 7 -0.04 1.26 -4.76
N TRP A 8 -0.54 0.15 -4.21
CA TRP A 8 -1.97 0.05 -3.87
C TRP A 8 -2.37 1.02 -2.76
N SER A 9 -1.52 1.30 -1.77
CA SER A 9 -1.80 2.35 -0.79
C SER A 9 -2.01 3.72 -1.45
N PHE A 10 -1.14 4.09 -2.41
CA PHE A 10 -1.31 5.34 -3.17
C PHE A 10 -2.56 5.33 -4.07
N ALA A 11 -2.85 4.21 -4.71
CA ALA A 11 -4.04 4.09 -5.55
C ALA A 11 -5.33 4.22 -4.72
N ILE A 12 -5.43 3.52 -3.59
CA ILE A 12 -6.60 3.61 -2.68
C ILE A 12 -6.71 5.03 -2.13
N TRP A 13 -5.61 5.62 -1.66
CA TRP A 13 -5.58 7.00 -1.20
C TRP A 13 -6.12 7.96 -2.28
N GLY A 14 -5.60 7.86 -3.51
CA GLY A 14 -6.00 8.74 -4.60
C GLY A 14 -7.47 8.56 -4.97
N LEU A 15 -7.97 7.33 -5.04
CA LEU A 15 -9.38 7.04 -5.30
C LEU A 15 -10.30 7.64 -4.22
N VAL A 16 -9.95 7.49 -2.93
CA VAL A 16 -10.72 8.09 -1.83
C VAL A 16 -10.74 9.62 -1.94
N HIS A 17 -9.61 10.25 -2.29
CA HIS A 17 -9.55 11.71 -2.44
C HIS A 17 -10.35 12.20 -3.63
N ILE A 18 -10.36 11.48 -4.75
CA ILE A 18 -11.22 11.81 -5.90
C ILE A 18 -12.69 11.77 -5.50
N VAL A 19 -13.10 10.72 -4.79
CA VAL A 19 -14.50 10.53 -4.38
C VAL A 19 -14.96 11.58 -3.36
N LEU A 20 -14.10 11.99 -2.44
CA LEU A 20 -14.49 12.85 -1.31
C LEU A 20 -14.20 14.34 -1.51
N SER A 21 -13.24 14.73 -2.36
CA SER A 21 -12.71 16.10 -2.35
C SER A 21 -13.63 17.14 -2.98
N GLY A 22 -14.35 16.81 -4.06
CA GLY A 22 -15.14 17.78 -4.84
C GLY A 22 -14.34 18.91 -5.52
N ASP A 23 -13.04 19.05 -5.23
CA ASP A 23 -12.15 20.06 -5.81
C ASP A 23 -11.40 19.52 -7.04
N SER A 24 -11.41 20.30 -8.12
CA SER A 24 -10.83 19.90 -9.39
C SER A 24 -9.31 19.73 -9.34
N ARG A 25 -8.61 20.53 -8.52
CA ARG A 25 -7.15 20.45 -8.39
C ARG A 25 -6.73 19.14 -7.74
N THR A 26 -7.43 18.77 -6.67
CA THR A 26 -7.24 17.51 -5.96
C THR A 26 -7.57 16.31 -6.86
N ILE A 27 -8.66 16.39 -7.62
CA ILE A 27 -9.03 15.32 -8.57
C ILE A 27 -7.93 15.10 -9.62
N VAL A 28 -7.37 16.17 -10.21
CA VAL A 28 -6.29 16.07 -11.20
C VAL A 28 -5.04 15.44 -10.58
N LEU A 29 -4.60 15.92 -9.43
CA LEU A 29 -3.43 15.38 -8.72
C LEU A 29 -3.63 13.89 -8.38
N ALA A 30 -4.75 13.57 -7.75
CA ALA A 30 -5.06 12.21 -7.32
C ALA A 30 -5.19 11.25 -8.50
N SER A 31 -5.77 11.69 -9.62
CA SER A 31 -5.85 10.89 -10.85
C SER A 31 -4.45 10.58 -11.41
N GLY A 32 -3.55 11.56 -11.38
CA GLY A 32 -2.14 11.38 -11.75
C GLY A 32 -1.44 10.36 -10.85
N ILE A 33 -1.67 10.43 -9.54
CA ILE A 33 -1.12 9.49 -8.55
C ILE A 33 -1.67 8.07 -8.78
N VAL A 34 -2.99 7.91 -8.97
CA VAL A 34 -3.61 6.60 -9.25
C VAL A 34 -3.03 5.98 -10.52
N THR A 35 -2.90 6.79 -11.57
CA THR A 35 -2.33 6.36 -12.86
C THR A 35 -0.88 5.91 -12.67
N MET A 36 -0.04 6.76 -12.08
CA MET A 36 1.36 6.43 -11.80
C MET A 36 1.48 5.17 -10.94
N ALA A 37 0.64 5.02 -9.93
CA ALA A 37 0.68 3.89 -9.02
C ALA A 37 0.34 2.56 -9.71
N LEU A 38 -0.75 2.50 -10.47
CA LEU A 38 -1.19 1.24 -11.10
C LEU A 38 -0.36 0.90 -12.34
N PHE A 39 -0.16 1.85 -13.25
CA PHE A 39 0.62 1.61 -14.46
C PHE A 39 2.11 1.47 -14.14
N GLY A 40 2.63 2.29 -13.24
CA GLY A 40 4.01 2.19 -12.78
C GLY A 40 4.30 0.85 -12.10
N ALA A 41 3.39 0.32 -11.28
CA ALA A 41 3.52 -1.02 -10.70
C ALA A 41 3.59 -2.11 -11.77
N ALA A 42 2.72 -2.05 -12.80
CA ALA A 42 2.74 -3.01 -13.91
C ALA A 42 4.04 -2.93 -14.73
N MET A 43 4.53 -1.71 -15.01
CA MET A 43 5.82 -1.51 -15.69
C MET A 43 7.00 -2.00 -14.85
N GLN A 44 6.95 -1.80 -13.52
CA GLN A 44 7.96 -2.33 -12.61
C GLN A 44 8.01 -3.86 -12.65
N ASP A 45 6.87 -4.54 -12.76
CA ASP A 45 6.85 -6.01 -12.92
C ASP A 45 7.58 -6.43 -14.20
N GLY A 46 7.29 -5.75 -15.33
CA GLY A 46 7.94 -6.01 -16.61
C GLY A 46 9.45 -5.79 -16.56
N LYS A 47 9.88 -4.69 -15.92
CA LYS A 47 11.30 -4.39 -15.71
C LYS A 47 11.98 -5.43 -14.83
N LYS A 48 11.39 -5.77 -13.68
CA LYS A 48 11.96 -6.74 -12.72
C LYS A 48 12.01 -8.16 -13.28
N ARG A 49 11.04 -8.57 -14.11
CA ARG A 49 11.09 -9.87 -14.83
C ARG A 49 12.33 -9.99 -15.71
N LYS A 50 12.77 -8.90 -16.33
CA LYS A 50 13.97 -8.89 -17.21
C LYS A 50 15.28 -8.83 -16.43
N GLN A 51 15.27 -8.25 -15.23
CA GLN A 51 16.46 -7.96 -14.44
C GLN A 51 16.77 -9.01 -13.36
N ASN A 52 15.77 -9.78 -12.93
CA ASN A 52 15.91 -10.75 -11.85
C ASN A 52 15.36 -12.11 -12.27
N MET A 53 16.27 -13.09 -12.40
CA MET A 53 15.95 -14.45 -12.86
C MET A 53 14.90 -15.16 -11.99
N GLY A 54 14.83 -14.87 -10.69
CA GLY A 54 13.85 -15.47 -9.76
C GLY A 54 12.52 -14.70 -9.65
N TYR A 55 12.35 -13.58 -10.37
CA TYR A 55 11.16 -12.75 -10.20
C TYR A 55 9.89 -13.39 -10.77
N GLY A 56 10.03 -14.34 -11.70
CA GLY A 56 8.92 -15.12 -12.23
C GLY A 56 8.18 -15.89 -11.14
N ASP A 57 8.92 -16.57 -10.26
CA ASP A 57 8.38 -17.35 -9.14
C ASP A 57 7.68 -16.44 -8.12
N HIS A 58 8.28 -15.27 -7.85
CA HIS A 58 7.64 -14.27 -7.01
C HIS A 58 6.28 -13.82 -7.56
N ILE A 59 6.17 -13.58 -8.87
CA ILE A 59 4.88 -13.22 -9.49
C ILE A 59 3.90 -14.40 -9.44
N ALA A 60 4.36 -15.63 -9.62
CA ALA A 60 3.51 -16.81 -9.54
C ALA A 60 2.88 -16.98 -8.14
N ALA A 61 3.68 -16.74 -7.09
CA ALA A 61 3.25 -16.82 -5.70
C ALA A 61 2.38 -15.65 -5.23
N THR A 62 2.40 -14.50 -5.92
CA THR A 62 1.77 -13.26 -5.44
C THR A 62 0.71 -12.69 -6.40
N GLY A 63 -0.12 -11.77 -5.90
CA GLY A 63 -1.17 -11.10 -6.69
C GLY A 63 -0.80 -9.67 -7.06
N PHE A 64 -1.16 -9.22 -8.27
CA PHE A 64 -1.13 -7.79 -8.61
C PHE A 64 -2.26 -7.09 -7.87
N MET A 65 -3.49 -7.53 -8.14
CA MET A 65 -4.70 -7.07 -7.45
C MET A 65 -4.64 -7.41 -5.97
N LEU A 66 -5.25 -6.57 -5.15
CA LEU A 66 -5.48 -6.84 -3.73
C LEU A 66 -6.18 -8.19 -3.57
N PHE A 67 -5.57 -9.06 -2.76
CA PHE A 67 -6.02 -10.43 -2.51
C PHE A 67 -6.15 -11.32 -3.75
N GLY A 68 -5.60 -10.92 -4.90
CA GLY A 68 -5.74 -11.65 -6.16
C GLY A 68 -5.04 -13.02 -6.18
N ALA A 69 -4.11 -13.29 -5.25
CA ALA A 69 -3.56 -14.63 -5.06
C ALA A 69 -4.47 -15.49 -4.18
N GLN A 70 -5.05 -14.91 -3.14
CA GLN A 70 -5.97 -15.57 -2.22
C GLN A 70 -7.25 -16.02 -2.94
N PHE A 71 -7.90 -15.11 -3.67
CA PHE A 71 -9.11 -15.45 -4.44
C PHE A 71 -8.88 -16.49 -5.55
N ARG A 72 -7.64 -16.62 -6.04
CA ARG A 72 -7.26 -17.62 -7.04
C ARG A 72 -6.70 -18.90 -6.43
N GLY A 73 -6.74 -19.06 -5.10
CA GLY A 73 -6.23 -20.24 -4.40
C GLY A 73 -4.70 -20.41 -4.42
N ARG A 74 -3.95 -19.39 -4.84
CA ARG A 74 -2.47 -19.42 -4.93
C ARG A 74 -1.77 -19.06 -3.63
N ALA A 75 -2.50 -18.49 -2.67
CA ALA A 75 -2.00 -18.12 -1.35
C ALA A 75 -3.09 -18.34 -0.30
N LYS A 76 -2.71 -18.76 0.91
CA LYS A 76 -3.69 -19.02 1.98
C LYS A 76 -4.13 -17.70 2.63
N TRP A 77 -5.37 -17.65 3.11
CA TRP A 77 -5.89 -16.48 3.84
C TRP A 77 -5.12 -16.17 5.12
N ARG A 78 -4.58 -17.19 5.80
CA ARG A 78 -3.75 -17.00 6.99
C ARG A 78 -2.47 -16.18 6.70
N GLU A 79 -1.95 -16.24 5.47
CA GLU A 79 -0.77 -15.47 5.05
C GLU A 79 -1.09 -13.98 4.80
N ALA A 80 -2.37 -13.60 4.78
CA ALA A 80 -2.76 -12.19 4.76
C ALA A 80 -2.64 -11.53 6.14
N VAL A 81 -2.49 -12.31 7.21
CA VAL A 81 -2.35 -11.81 8.58
C VAL A 81 -0.86 -11.68 8.91
N PRO A 82 -0.35 -10.50 9.29
CA PRO A 82 1.08 -10.26 9.52
C PRO A 82 1.63 -10.94 10.79
N GLY A 83 0.78 -11.62 11.55
CA GLY A 83 1.13 -12.31 12.80
C GLY A 83 1.11 -11.37 14.01
N LEU A 84 1.13 -11.95 15.22
CA LEU A 84 0.95 -11.21 16.47
C LEU A 84 2.08 -10.20 16.70
N ALA A 85 3.34 -10.62 16.48
CA ALA A 85 4.50 -9.76 16.70
C ALA A 85 4.47 -8.49 15.82
N ALA A 86 4.22 -8.64 14.51
CA ALA A 86 4.14 -7.50 13.61
C ALA A 86 2.91 -6.61 13.90
N THR A 87 1.79 -7.22 14.30
CA THR A 87 0.57 -6.48 14.66
C THR A 87 0.80 -5.64 15.91
N LEU A 88 1.26 -6.27 17.00
CA LEU A 88 1.53 -5.57 18.26
C LEU A 88 2.68 -4.57 18.12
N GLY A 89 3.73 -4.93 17.40
CA GLY A 89 4.86 -4.04 17.12
C GLY A 89 4.44 -2.81 16.31
N GLY A 90 3.59 -2.99 15.29
CA GLY A 90 3.03 -1.88 14.51
C GLY A 90 2.15 -0.96 15.36
N LEU A 91 1.27 -1.52 16.20
CA LEU A 91 0.44 -0.75 17.12
C LEU A 91 1.27 0.01 18.17
N ALA A 92 2.29 -0.65 18.73
CA ALA A 92 3.18 -0.04 19.70
C ALA A 92 3.98 1.10 19.06
N LEU A 93 4.55 0.88 17.87
CA LEU A 93 5.25 1.93 17.13
C LEU A 93 4.32 3.10 16.81
N TRP A 94 3.10 2.84 16.36
CA TRP A 94 2.11 3.89 16.12
C TRP A 94 1.80 4.68 17.39
N ALA A 95 1.57 4.02 18.53
CA ALA A 95 1.29 4.68 19.79
C ALA A 95 2.48 5.54 20.28
N VAL A 96 3.71 5.03 20.14
CA VAL A 96 4.93 5.77 20.46
C VAL A 96 5.07 7.01 19.57
N LEU A 97 4.85 6.87 18.26
CA LEU A 97 4.92 8.01 17.33
C LEU A 97 3.80 9.03 17.61
N LEU A 98 2.61 8.57 17.95
CA LEU A 98 1.49 9.44 18.30
C LEU A 98 1.81 10.26 19.56
N TRP A 99 2.38 9.62 20.59
CA TRP A 99 2.83 10.28 21.81
C TRP A 99 4.01 11.23 21.57
N ALA A 100 4.97 10.84 20.72
CA ALA A 100 6.16 11.62 20.42
C ALA A 100 5.91 12.77 19.43
N HIS A 101 4.78 12.75 18.72
CA HIS A 101 4.44 13.76 17.71
C HIS A 101 4.57 15.21 18.21
N PRO A 102 3.97 15.62 19.35
CA PRO A 102 4.16 16.98 19.87
C PRO A 102 5.61 17.30 20.24
N LEU A 103 6.40 16.31 20.67
CA LEU A 103 7.80 16.50 21.05
C LEU A 103 8.72 16.71 19.83
N VAL A 104 8.43 16.00 18.73
CA VAL A 104 9.27 16.00 17.52
C VAL A 104 8.80 17.03 16.49
N ILE A 105 7.48 17.17 16.30
CA ILE A 105 6.87 18.04 15.27
C ILE A 105 6.43 19.39 15.85
N GLY A 106 6.18 19.47 17.16
CA GLY A 106 5.78 20.71 17.84
C GLY A 106 4.28 21.02 17.78
N VAL A 107 3.44 20.10 17.29
CA VAL A 107 1.97 20.25 17.25
C VAL A 107 1.24 18.98 17.72
N PRO A 108 0.02 19.07 18.28
CA PRO A 108 -0.78 17.90 18.66
C PRO A 108 -1.14 17.02 17.46
N ALA A 109 -1.04 15.70 17.62
CA ALA A 109 -1.49 14.75 16.60
C ALA A 109 -3.00 14.46 16.66
N LEU A 110 -3.62 14.71 17.82
CA LEU A 110 -5.04 14.54 18.06
C LEU A 110 -5.68 15.92 18.28
N PRO A 111 -6.96 16.11 17.90
CA PRO A 111 -7.71 17.30 18.28
C PRO A 111 -7.72 17.45 19.81
N ALA A 112 -7.75 18.70 20.28
CA ALA A 112 -7.87 19.03 21.70
C ALA A 112 -9.27 18.73 22.24
#